data_AF-A0A3R9EEB7-F1
#
_entry.id   AF-A0A3R9EEB7-F1
#
_cell.length_a   1.000
_cell.length_b   1.000
_cell.length_c   1.000
_cell.angle_alpha   90.00
_cell.angle_beta   90.00
_cell.angle_gamma   90.00
#
_symmetry.space_group_name_H-M   'P 1'
#
loop_
_entity.id
_entity.type
_entity.pdbx_description
1 polymer ?
#
loop_
_entity_poly.entity_id
_entity_poly.type
_entity_poly.pdbx_seq_one_letter_code
_entity_poly.pdbx_strand_id
1 'polypeptide(L)'
;MTEIQFLASSKLFRIPEEMDENNGFFFEKDVGFGVFDLEPYWIDIMQPFFTMPYLYEARGLGNKRFWAYIGHHMEPGDVIELYHIPVQNWYEDAIRKMQEKPQHITINIGSRTYENEYGSFKFNEKNWLEELSRRTLVTEYGVTTIINY
;
A
#
# COMPACT_ATOMS: atom_id res chain seq x y z
N MET A 1 9.41 14.32 13.10
CA MET A 1 10.06 13.37 12.18
C MET A 1 9.03 13.01 11.12
N THR A 2 9.39 13.01 9.85
CA THR A 2 8.49 12.72 8.73
C THR A 2 8.64 11.26 8.32
N GLU A 3 7.51 10.56 8.21
CA GLU A 3 7.43 9.24 7.58
C GLU A 3 7.23 9.37 6.07
N ILE A 4 7.44 8.29 5.32
CA ILE A 4 7.06 8.22 3.90
C ILE A 4 6.44 6.85 3.62
N GLN A 5 5.36 6.85 2.85
CA GLN A 5 4.67 5.64 2.40
C GLN A 5 4.76 5.60 0.88
N PHE A 6 5.07 4.44 0.34
CA PHE A 6 5.23 4.22 -1.10
C PHE A 6 4.10 3.33 -1.59
N LEU A 7 3.64 3.65 -2.79
CA LEU A 7 2.70 2.84 -3.54
C LEU A 7 3.26 2.64 -4.95
N ALA A 8 3.44 1.39 -5.36
CA ALA A 8 3.74 1.03 -6.73
C ALA A 8 2.54 0.30 -7.35
N SER A 9 2.27 0.53 -8.64
CA SER A 9 1.09 -0.05 -9.31
C SER A 9 1.42 -0.63 -10.68
N SER A 10 0.70 -1.68 -11.08
CA SER A 10 0.79 -2.30 -12.40
C SER A 10 0.35 -1.38 -13.54
N LYS A 11 -0.45 -0.34 -13.24
CA LYS A 11 -0.93 0.66 -14.19
C LYS A 11 -0.82 2.06 -13.60
N LEU A 12 -1.02 3.07 -14.45
CA LEU A 12 -1.08 4.46 -13.99
C LEU A 12 -2.15 4.59 -12.89
N PHE A 13 -1.73 4.98 -11.70
CA PHE A 13 -2.62 5.08 -10.55
C PHE A 13 -3.39 6.40 -10.61
N ARG A 14 -4.72 6.32 -10.48
CA ARG A 14 -5.61 7.49 -10.45
C ARG A 14 -6.61 7.32 -9.34
N ILE A 15 -6.68 8.32 -8.45
CA ILE A 15 -7.77 8.41 -7.49
C ILE A 15 -9.02 8.88 -8.25
N PRO A 16 -10.14 8.13 -8.21
CA PRO A 16 -11.38 8.54 -8.83
C PRO A 16 -11.88 9.89 -8.30
N GLU A 17 -12.44 10.74 -9.16
CA GLU A 17 -12.95 12.07 -8.78
C GLU A 17 -13.99 11.99 -7.65
N GLU A 18 -14.80 10.92 -7.61
CA GLU A 18 -15.77 10.67 -6.54
C GLU A 18 -15.15 10.44 -5.16
N MET A 19 -13.86 10.08 -5.11
CA MET A 19 -13.08 9.95 -3.88
C MET A 19 -12.27 11.22 -3.54
N ASP A 20 -12.10 12.11 -4.53
CA ASP A 20 -11.44 13.41 -4.41
C ASP A 20 -12.43 14.49 -3.97
N GLU A 21 -12.91 14.38 -2.73
CA GLU A 21 -13.91 15.32 -2.21
C GLU A 21 -13.40 16.77 -2.07
N ASN A 22 -12.10 17.08 -2.26
CA ASN A 22 -11.54 18.39 -1.89
C ASN A 22 -10.25 18.84 -2.62
N ASN A 23 -10.02 18.46 -3.89
CA ASN A 23 -8.80 18.87 -4.63
C ASN A 23 -7.51 18.60 -3.82
N GLY A 24 -7.41 17.47 -3.12
CA GLY A 24 -6.17 17.03 -2.48
C GLY A 24 -5.62 17.80 -1.26
N PHE A 25 -6.37 18.70 -0.58
CA PHE A 25 -5.75 19.59 0.44
C PHE A 25 -6.23 19.55 1.91
N PHE A 26 -7.13 18.66 2.32
CA PHE A 26 -7.38 18.45 3.76
C PHE A 26 -7.31 16.98 4.15
N PHE A 27 -6.10 16.56 4.56
CA PHE A 27 -5.90 15.36 5.36
C PHE A 27 -6.27 15.69 6.81
N GLU A 28 -7.55 15.62 7.18
CA GLU A 28 -7.82 15.32 8.59
C GLU A 28 -7.12 14.00 8.89
N LYS A 29 -6.26 14.00 9.93
CA LYS A 29 -5.64 12.78 10.44
C LYS A 29 -6.75 11.75 10.56
N ASP A 30 -6.60 10.64 9.83
CA ASP A 30 -7.50 9.48 9.74
C ASP A 30 -8.62 9.50 8.69
N VAL A 31 -8.75 10.51 7.82
CA VAL A 31 -9.88 10.59 6.86
C VAL A 31 -9.51 10.60 5.38
N GLY A 32 -8.30 11.04 4.99
CA GLY A 32 -7.89 11.20 3.58
C GLY A 32 -6.91 10.15 3.06
N PHE A 33 -7.17 9.57 1.87
CA PHE A 33 -6.22 8.76 1.10
C PHE A 33 -5.78 9.58 -0.13
N GLY A 34 -4.48 9.69 -0.35
CA GLY A 34 -3.90 10.46 -1.44
C GLY A 34 -2.69 9.77 -2.06
N VAL A 35 -2.47 10.00 -3.34
CA VAL A 35 -1.34 9.48 -4.11
C VAL A 35 -0.75 10.64 -4.90
N PHE A 36 0.56 10.83 -4.79
CA PHE A 36 1.29 11.96 -5.33
C PHE A 36 2.49 11.46 -6.14
N ASP A 37 2.95 12.28 -7.09
CA ASP A 37 4.18 12.00 -7.81
C ASP A 37 5.34 11.87 -6.83
N LEU A 38 6.10 10.79 -6.99
CA LEU A 38 7.26 10.52 -6.16
C LEU A 38 8.45 11.36 -6.63
N GLU A 39 9.20 11.96 -5.70
CA GLU A 39 10.41 12.70 -6.06
C GLU A 39 11.44 11.78 -6.74
N PRO A 40 12.19 12.25 -7.77
CA PRO A 40 13.14 11.42 -8.50
C PRO A 40 14.18 10.72 -7.62
N TYR A 41 14.62 11.38 -6.55
CA TYR A 41 15.53 10.81 -5.55
C TYR A 41 14.99 9.50 -4.95
N TRP A 42 13.70 9.47 -4.59
CA TRP A 42 13.07 8.29 -4.02
C TRP A 42 12.79 7.22 -5.06
N ILE A 43 12.55 7.57 -6.32
CA ILE A 43 12.39 6.60 -7.41
C ILE A 43 13.67 5.78 -7.56
N ASP A 44 14.84 6.42 -7.64
CA ASP A 44 16.12 5.73 -7.80
C ASP A 44 16.42 4.76 -6.64
N ILE A 45 16.03 5.15 -5.42
CA ILE A 45 16.21 4.34 -4.20
C ILE A 45 15.23 3.17 -4.16
N MET A 46 13.96 3.42 -4.46
CA MET A 46 12.88 2.46 -4.18
C MET A 46 12.58 1.52 -5.34
N GLN A 47 12.85 1.92 -6.58
CA GLN A 47 12.55 1.10 -7.76
C GLN A 47 13.09 -0.34 -7.70
N PRO A 48 14.31 -0.61 -7.19
CA PRO A 48 14.81 -1.98 -7.08
C PRO A 48 14.01 -2.89 -6.13
N PHE A 49 13.18 -2.32 -5.25
CA PHE A 49 12.39 -3.06 -4.25
C PHE A 49 10.95 -3.29 -4.67
N PHE A 50 10.51 -2.66 -5.76
CA PHE A 50 9.19 -2.82 -6.34
C PHE A 50 9.28 -3.56 -7.67
N THR A 51 8.33 -4.45 -7.94
CA THR A 51 8.20 -5.10 -9.24
C THR A 51 7.34 -4.28 -10.19
N MET A 52 6.50 -3.40 -9.64
CA MET A 52 5.60 -2.53 -10.40
C MET A 52 6.30 -1.26 -10.90
N PRO A 53 6.00 -0.79 -12.13
CA PRO A 53 6.75 0.29 -12.78
C PRO A 53 6.28 1.71 -12.40
N TYR A 54 5.06 1.87 -11.91
CA TYR A 54 4.51 3.19 -11.58
C TYR A 54 4.61 3.43 -10.07
N LEU A 55 5.56 4.26 -9.64
CA LEU A 55 5.84 4.56 -8.23
C LEU A 55 5.29 5.92 -7.80
N TYR A 56 4.75 5.98 -6.59
CA TYR A 56 4.10 7.14 -6.01
C TYR A 56 4.41 7.29 -4.50
N GLU A 57 4.32 8.53 -4.00
CA GLU A 57 4.15 8.76 -2.56
C GLU A 57 2.66 8.60 -2.23
N ALA A 58 2.36 7.73 -1.27
CA ALA A 58 1.01 7.56 -0.73
C ALA A 58 0.87 8.26 0.61
N ARG A 59 -0.35 8.66 0.94
CA ARG A 59 -0.73 9.15 2.27
C ARG A 59 -2.03 8.50 2.69
N GLY A 60 -2.09 8.06 3.94
CA GLY A 60 -3.29 7.44 4.51
C GLY A 60 -3.51 6.00 4.04
N LEU A 61 -2.45 5.23 3.75
CA LEU A 61 -2.59 3.80 3.53
C LEU A 61 -3.26 3.14 4.75
N GLY A 62 -4.17 2.21 4.49
CA GLY A 62 -4.89 1.48 5.55
C GLY A 62 -6.05 2.24 6.20
N ASN A 63 -6.35 3.47 5.78
CA ASN A 63 -7.56 4.15 6.21
C ASN A 63 -8.82 3.65 5.48
N LYS A 64 -9.99 4.14 5.89
CA LYS A 64 -11.28 3.74 5.30
C LYS A 64 -11.36 4.02 3.79
N ARG A 65 -10.83 5.16 3.30
CA ARG A 65 -10.85 5.51 1.87
C ARG A 65 -9.92 4.60 1.07
N PHE A 66 -8.74 4.28 1.58
CA PHE A 66 -7.83 3.33 0.96
C PHE A 66 -8.50 1.96 0.77
N TRP A 67 -9.13 1.42 1.82
CA TRP A 67 -9.83 0.14 1.70
C TRP A 67 -11.04 0.19 0.76
N ALA A 68 -11.76 1.31 0.75
CA ALA A 68 -12.82 1.52 -0.22
C ALA A 68 -12.28 1.52 -1.67
N TYR A 69 -11.12 2.15 -1.90
CA TYR A 69 -10.45 2.13 -3.20
C TYR A 69 -10.13 0.69 -3.64
N ILE A 70 -9.43 -0.06 -2.77
CA ILE A 70 -9.04 -1.44 -3.03
C ILE A 70 -10.26 -2.33 -3.34
N GLY A 71 -11.38 -2.13 -2.62
CA GLY A 71 -12.58 -2.93 -2.80
C GLY A 71 -13.39 -2.64 -4.08
N HIS A 72 -13.31 -1.43 -4.63
CA HIS A 72 -14.19 -1.00 -5.73
C HIS A 72 -13.46 -0.72 -7.05
N HIS A 73 -12.16 -0.42 -7.02
CA HIS A 73 -11.44 0.08 -8.20
C HIS A 73 -10.28 -0.81 -8.66
N MET A 74 -9.93 -1.86 -7.91
CA MET A 74 -9.01 -2.87 -8.41
C MET A 74 -9.73 -3.80 -9.38
N GLU A 75 -9.25 -3.86 -10.62
CA GLU A 75 -9.72 -4.74 -11.67
C GLU A 75 -8.96 -6.09 -11.64
N PRO A 76 -9.54 -7.18 -12.18
CA PRO A 76 -8.81 -8.44 -12.30
C PRO A 76 -7.49 -8.27 -13.06
N GLY A 77 -6.38 -8.74 -12.48
CA GLY A 77 -5.02 -8.57 -12.96
C GLY A 77 -4.27 -7.36 -12.38
N ASP A 78 -4.93 -6.48 -11.64
CA ASP A 78 -4.27 -5.36 -10.99
C ASP A 78 -3.36 -5.83 -9.85
N VAL A 79 -2.21 -5.16 -9.74
CA VAL A 79 -1.23 -5.35 -8.66
C VAL A 79 -0.86 -4.00 -8.07
N ILE A 80 -0.89 -3.91 -6.74
CA ILE A 80 -0.42 -2.78 -5.97
C ILE A 80 0.60 -3.29 -4.98
N GLU A 81 1.74 -2.62 -4.89
CA GLU A 81 2.77 -2.91 -3.90
C GLU A 81 2.94 -1.71 -2.97
N LEU A 82 3.09 -1.97 -1.68
CA LEU A 82 3.16 -0.94 -0.66
C LEU A 82 4.42 -1.13 0.19
N TYR A 83 5.03 -0.02 0.59
CA TYR A 83 6.11 -0.02 1.57
C TYR A 83 6.03 1.22 2.45
N HIS A 84 6.57 1.13 3.67
CA HIS A 84 6.55 2.23 4.64
C HIS A 84 7.92 2.39 5.28
N ILE A 85 8.42 3.63 5.29
CA ILE A 85 9.60 4.03 6.02
C ILE A 85 9.14 4.94 7.17
N PRO A 86 9.23 4.48 8.43
CA PRO A 86 8.73 5.23 9.59
C PRO A 86 9.44 6.58 9.81
N VAL A 87 10.72 6.67 9.44
CA VAL A 87 11.53 7.88 9.59
C VAL A 87 12.37 8.04 8.32
N GLN A 88 12.05 9.03 7.49
CA GLN A 88 12.73 9.29 6.21
C GLN A 88 14.26 9.39 6.36
N ASN A 89 14.74 10.03 7.42
CA ASN A 89 16.18 10.19 7.67
C ASN A 89 16.90 8.86 7.96
N TRP A 90 16.17 7.79 8.24
CA TRP A 90 16.70 6.45 8.55
C TRP A 90 16.31 5.42 7.48
N TYR A 91 16.08 5.89 6.23
CA TYR A 91 15.65 5.02 5.14
C TYR A 91 16.64 3.88 4.85
N GLU A 92 17.95 4.11 4.96
CA GLU A 92 18.97 3.07 4.76
C GLU A 92 18.82 1.93 5.76
N ASP A 93 18.56 2.26 7.04
CA ASP A 93 18.33 1.26 8.08
C ASP A 93 17.01 0.52 7.87
N ALA A 94 15.96 1.21 7.43
CA ALA A 94 14.67 0.58 7.10
C ALA A 94 14.81 -0.41 5.93
N ILE A 95 15.48 0.00 4.85
CA ILE A 95 15.77 -0.85 3.69
C ILE A 95 16.63 -2.05 4.10
N ARG A 96 17.67 -1.84 4.91
CA ARG A 96 18.52 -2.93 5.41
C ARG A 96 17.69 -3.96 6.18
N LYS A 97 16.84 -3.52 7.12
CA LYS A 97 15.96 -4.42 7.89
C LYS A 97 15.03 -5.24 6.97
N MET A 98 14.45 -4.60 5.97
CA MET A 98 13.59 -5.27 4.99
C MET A 98 14.35 -6.33 4.21
N GLN A 99 15.60 -6.07 3.82
CA GLN A 99 16.43 -7.04 3.09
C GLN A 99 16.92 -8.20 3.98
N GLU A 100 17.29 -7.93 5.23
CA GLU A 100 17.86 -8.94 6.13
C GLU A 100 16.82 -9.96 6.60
N LYS A 101 15.60 -9.49 6.89
CA LYS A 101 14.51 -10.36 7.37
C LYS A 101 13.17 -9.94 6.79
N PRO A 102 12.94 -10.20 5.50
CA PRO A 102 11.73 -9.77 4.81
C PRO A 102 10.47 -10.39 5.43
N GLN A 103 9.49 -9.56 5.75
CA GLN A 103 8.15 -9.95 6.21
C GLN A 103 7.12 -9.45 5.20
N HIS A 104 7.13 -10.09 4.03
CA HIS A 104 6.18 -9.76 2.97
C HIS A 104 4.77 -10.17 3.35
N ILE A 105 3.82 -9.34 2.97
CA ILE A 105 2.39 -9.61 3.12
C ILE A 105 1.80 -9.72 1.71
N THR A 106 1.03 -10.77 1.45
CA THR A 106 0.28 -10.89 0.20
C THR A 106 -1.21 -10.86 0.48
N ILE A 107 -1.94 -9.96 -0.17
CA ILE A 107 -3.39 -9.83 -0.07
C ILE A 107 -3.95 -10.12 -1.46
N ASN A 108 -4.74 -11.18 -1.59
CA ASN A 108 -5.52 -11.40 -2.81
C ASN A 108 -6.97 -11.04 -2.52
N ILE A 109 -7.48 -9.99 -3.17
CA ILE A 109 -8.86 -9.53 -2.99
C ILE A 109 -9.88 -10.39 -3.75
N GLY A 110 -9.48 -11.01 -4.86
CA GLY A 110 -10.31 -11.90 -5.67
C GLY A 110 -10.60 -13.22 -4.94
N SER A 111 -9.55 -13.85 -4.41
CA SER A 111 -9.67 -15.06 -3.58
C SER A 111 -9.97 -14.78 -2.09
N ARG A 112 -9.89 -13.51 -1.68
CA ARG A 112 -10.08 -13.03 -0.30
C ARG A 112 -9.13 -13.70 0.69
N THR A 113 -7.86 -13.77 0.34
CA THR A 113 -6.82 -14.37 1.18
C THR A 113 -5.80 -13.32 1.63
N TYR A 114 -5.28 -13.51 2.82
CA TYR A 114 -4.18 -12.75 3.39
C TYR A 114 -3.09 -13.73 3.81
N GLU A 115 -1.87 -13.48 3.39
CA GLU A 115 -0.71 -14.31 3.71
C GLU A 115 0.39 -13.43 4.29
N ASN A 116 1.03 -13.93 5.34
CA ASN A 116 2.21 -13.33 5.95
C ASN A 116 3.13 -14.41 6.52
N GLU A 117 4.14 -14.03 7.30
CA GLU A 117 5.10 -14.95 7.92
C GLU A 117 4.47 -15.98 8.87
N TYR A 118 3.23 -15.76 9.33
CA TYR A 118 2.50 -16.68 10.19
C TYR A 118 1.59 -17.66 9.43
N GLY A 119 1.45 -17.50 8.11
CA GLY A 119 0.67 -18.38 7.24
C GLY A 119 -0.40 -17.66 6.44
N SER A 120 -1.31 -18.46 5.85
CA SER A 120 -2.39 -17.98 4.98
C SER A 120 -3.75 -18.05 5.66
N PHE A 121 -4.53 -16.99 5.53
CA PHE A 121 -5.83 -16.78 6.13
C PHE A 121 -6.85 -16.43 5.06
N LYS A 122 -7.99 -17.13 5.04
CA LYS A 122 -9.11 -16.80 4.15
C LYS A 122 -10.15 -15.99 4.90
N PHE A 123 -10.55 -14.86 4.33
CA PHE A 123 -11.58 -14.00 4.90
C PHE A 123 -12.99 -14.49 4.59
N ASN A 124 -13.94 -14.07 5.42
CA ASN A 124 -15.35 -14.33 5.18
C ASN A 124 -15.89 -13.41 4.06
N GLU A 125 -16.64 -14.00 3.14
CA GLU A 125 -17.16 -13.35 1.93
C GLU A 125 -17.98 -12.08 2.19
N LYS A 126 -18.72 -12.00 3.29
CA LYS A 126 -19.67 -10.91 3.55
C LYS A 126 -19.01 -9.68 4.18
N ASN A 127 -17.89 -9.85 4.86
CA ASN A 127 -17.23 -8.84 5.69
C ASN A 127 -15.71 -8.80 5.47
N TRP A 128 -15.22 -9.33 4.35
CA TRP A 128 -13.79 -9.46 4.07
C TRP A 128 -13.03 -8.13 4.17
N LEU A 129 -13.63 -7.01 3.72
CA LEU A 129 -13.01 -5.68 3.84
C LEU A 129 -12.85 -5.24 5.30
N GLU A 130 -13.84 -5.52 6.14
CA GLU A 130 -13.77 -5.20 7.56
C GLU A 130 -12.70 -6.05 8.26
N GLU A 131 -12.65 -7.35 7.95
CA GLU A 131 -11.62 -8.24 8.48
C GLU A 131 -10.22 -7.82 8.02
N LEU A 132 -10.07 -7.47 6.74
CA LEU A 132 -8.82 -7.00 6.16
C LEU A 132 -8.36 -5.67 6.79
N SER A 133 -9.27 -4.72 7.01
CA SER A 133 -8.94 -3.42 7.63
C SER A 133 -8.41 -3.52 9.06
N ARG A 134 -8.62 -4.67 9.72
CA ARG A 134 -8.11 -4.97 11.06
C ARG A 134 -6.75 -5.68 11.03
N ARG A 135 -6.27 -6.08 9.86
CA ARG A 135 -4.95 -6.71 9.68
C ARG A 135 -3.87 -5.66 9.48
N THR A 136 -2.64 -6.05 9.77
CA THR A 136 -1.46 -5.26 9.42
C THR A 136 -1.41 -5.11 7.91
N LEU A 137 -1.40 -3.86 7.42
CA LEU A 137 -1.29 -3.60 5.99
C LEU A 137 0.16 -3.43 5.54
N VAL A 138 0.97 -2.67 6.28
CA VAL A 138 2.37 -2.38 5.96
C VAL A 138 3.24 -2.63 7.18
N THR A 139 4.47 -3.04 6.94
CA THR A 139 5.53 -3.14 7.96
C THR A 139 6.81 -2.49 7.43
N GLU A 140 7.73 -2.10 8.32
CA GLU A 140 9.07 -1.65 7.91
C GLU A 140 9.94 -2.79 7.35
N TYR A 141 9.47 -4.04 7.47
CA TYR A 141 10.24 -5.26 7.17
C TYR A 141 9.88 -5.88 5.82
N GLY A 142 8.88 -5.40 5.10
CA GLY A 142 8.49 -6.06 3.86
C GLY A 142 7.56 -5.24 3.01
N VAL A 143 7.65 -5.46 1.71
CA VAL A 143 6.67 -4.99 0.74
C VAL A 143 5.39 -5.80 0.90
N THR A 144 4.25 -5.10 0.94
CA THR A 144 2.93 -5.71 0.86
C THR A 144 2.44 -5.71 -0.57
N THR A 145 2.09 -6.86 -1.11
CA THR A 145 1.55 -7.00 -2.47
C THR A 145 0.05 -7.28 -2.40
N ILE A 146 -0.76 -6.39 -2.96
CA ILE A 146 -2.20 -6.55 -3.13
C ILE A 146 -2.48 -6.91 -4.58
N ILE A 147 -3.16 -8.02 -4.80
CA ILE A 147 -3.49 -8.55 -6.12
C ILE A 147 -4.98 -8.82 -6.24
N ASN A 148 -5.51 -8.76 -7.47
CA ASN A 148 -6.87 -9.18 -7.78
C ASN A 148 -6.86 -10.29 -8.84
N TYR A 149 -6.88 -11.56 -8.41
CA TYR A 149 -6.94 -12.74 -9.29
C TYR A 149 -7.98 -13.74 -8.79
#